data_AF-A0AA37UF84-F1
#
_entry.id   AF-A0AA37UF84-F1
#
_cell.length_a   1.000
_cell.length_b   1.000
_cell.length_c   1.000
_cell.angle_alpha   90.00
_cell.angle_beta   90.00
_cell.angle_gamma   90.00
#
_symmetry.space_group_name_H-M   'P 1'
#
loop_
_entity.id
_entity.type
_entity.pdbx_description
1 polymer ?
#
loop_
_entity_poly.entity_id
_entity_poly.type
_entity_poly.pdbx_seq_one_letter_code
_entity_poly.pdbx_strand_id
1 'polypeptide(L)'
;MSTTETVTLANGLTCGIPSDSPLAKLLKSQRTWVGPGAKDRLGILRAAKSIAIVGASPKPERASYFVGTYLLQSTDYTVYFVNPNADEILGQPVYRSLADLPEVPDIVDVFRKASDIPSVIDEVVAIGAKTIWVQLGIWNQEAAISGEQQGLTVVMDRCIKVEHARFHGGLHLMGFDTGHISSRKLAR
;
A
#
# COMPACT_ATOMS: atom_id res chain seq x y z
N MET A 1 5.85 -19.98 -33.44
CA MET A 1 6.34 -21.02 -32.51
C MET A 1 6.63 -20.32 -31.20
N SER A 2 5.92 -20.67 -30.11
CA SER A 2 6.20 -20.06 -28.80
C SER A 2 7.59 -20.50 -28.34
N THR A 3 8.45 -19.54 -28.03
CA THR A 3 9.83 -19.78 -27.58
C THR A 3 9.77 -20.28 -26.14
N THR A 4 10.35 -21.44 -25.85
CA THR A 4 10.41 -22.00 -24.49
C THR A 4 11.62 -21.45 -23.74
N GLU A 5 11.44 -21.04 -22.50
CA GLU A 5 12.50 -20.56 -21.61
C GLU A 5 12.59 -21.44 -20.36
N THR A 6 13.81 -21.72 -19.92
CA THR A 6 14.05 -22.48 -18.70
C THR A 6 14.06 -21.54 -17.50
N VAL A 7 13.13 -21.75 -16.57
CA VAL A 7 13.02 -20.99 -15.32
C VAL A 7 13.38 -21.88 -14.13
N THR A 8 13.93 -21.27 -13.09
CA THR A 8 14.21 -21.92 -11.80
C THR A 8 13.14 -21.51 -10.79
N LEU A 9 12.48 -22.48 -10.18
CA LEU A 9 11.44 -22.30 -9.17
C LEU A 9 12.07 -22.07 -7.78
N ALA A 10 11.26 -21.59 -6.83
CA ALA A 10 11.70 -21.30 -5.46
C ALA A 10 12.26 -22.52 -4.70
N ASN A 11 11.91 -23.75 -5.14
CA ASN A 11 12.42 -25.00 -4.59
C ASN A 11 13.69 -25.52 -5.31
N GLY A 12 14.29 -24.73 -6.21
CA GLY A 12 15.50 -25.08 -6.95
C GLY A 12 15.27 -25.98 -8.18
N LEU A 13 14.04 -26.39 -8.46
CA LEU A 13 13.72 -27.15 -9.67
C LEU A 13 13.68 -26.24 -10.90
N THR A 14 14.08 -26.77 -12.05
CA THR A 14 13.99 -26.07 -13.33
C THR A 14 12.86 -26.63 -14.19
N CYS A 15 12.10 -25.78 -14.86
CA CYS A 15 11.13 -26.21 -15.86
C CYS A 15 11.18 -25.33 -17.12
N GLY A 16 10.87 -25.91 -18.28
CA GLY A 16 10.71 -25.18 -19.52
C GLY A 16 9.27 -24.67 -19.63
N ILE A 17 9.09 -23.36 -19.77
CA ILE A 17 7.78 -22.75 -19.92
C ILE A 17 7.74 -21.83 -21.15
N PRO A 18 6.56 -21.64 -21.78
CA PRO A 18 6.40 -20.65 -22.84
C PRO A 18 6.83 -19.27 -22.32
N SER A 19 7.75 -18.61 -23.02
CA SER A 19 8.33 -17.32 -22.62
C SER A 19 7.29 -16.19 -22.52
N ASP A 20 6.17 -16.32 -23.23
CA ASP A 20 5.03 -15.40 -23.22
C ASP A 20 3.99 -15.72 -22.14
N SER A 21 4.15 -16.83 -21.42
CA SER A 21 3.19 -17.26 -20.40
C SER A 21 3.14 -16.29 -19.20
N PRO A 22 1.97 -16.18 -18.53
CA PRO A 22 1.86 -15.42 -17.28
C PRO A 22 2.84 -15.88 -16.20
N LEU A 23 3.12 -17.20 -16.15
CA LEU A 23 4.07 -17.78 -15.21
C LEU A 23 5.52 -17.36 -15.52
N ALA A 24 5.90 -17.26 -16.79
CA ALA A 24 7.24 -16.78 -17.18
C ALA A 24 7.43 -15.32 -16.78
N LYS A 25 6.41 -14.48 -16.96
CA LYS A 25 6.44 -13.09 -16.50
C LYS A 25 6.54 -13.01 -14.97
N LEU A 26 5.80 -13.86 -14.25
CA LEU A 26 5.82 -13.91 -12.78
C LEU A 26 7.20 -14.33 -12.24
N LEU A 27 7.83 -15.34 -12.85
CA LEU A 27 9.14 -15.84 -12.42
C LEU A 27 10.28 -14.88 -12.76
N LYS A 28 10.11 -14.04 -13.79
CA LYS A 28 11.00 -12.91 -14.11
C LYS A 28 10.81 -11.74 -13.15
N SER A 29 9.59 -11.52 -12.65
CA SER A 29 9.35 -10.57 -11.56
C SER A 29 9.79 -11.19 -10.23
N GLN A 30 11.10 -11.34 -10.02
CA GLN A 30 11.62 -11.80 -8.74
C GLN A 30 11.43 -10.71 -7.68
N ARG A 31 10.23 -10.65 -7.09
CA ARG A 31 9.96 -9.90 -5.87
C ARG A 31 10.58 -10.66 -4.72
N THR A 32 11.76 -10.22 -4.31
CA THR A 32 12.52 -10.84 -3.21
C THR A 32 12.32 -10.13 -1.88
N TRP A 33 11.94 -8.84 -1.89
CA TRP A 33 11.59 -8.13 -0.67
C TRP A 33 10.25 -8.61 -0.12
N VAL A 34 10.20 -8.78 1.20
CA VAL A 34 9.03 -9.26 1.93
C VAL A 34 8.68 -8.22 2.98
N GLY A 35 7.54 -7.55 2.76
CA GLY A 35 6.99 -6.60 3.74
C GLY A 35 6.27 -7.27 4.91
N PRO A 36 5.71 -6.45 5.83
CA PRO A 36 5.05 -6.94 7.03
C PRO A 36 3.85 -7.84 6.74
N GLY A 37 3.65 -8.86 7.58
CA GLY A 37 2.54 -9.80 7.48
C GLY A 37 1.19 -9.16 7.78
N ALA A 38 0.09 -9.89 7.57
CA ALA A 38 -1.26 -9.34 7.81
C ALA A 38 -1.50 -8.91 9.27
N LYS A 39 -0.93 -9.64 10.24
CA LYS A 39 -1.00 -9.29 11.67
C LYS A 39 -0.16 -8.05 12.00
N ASP A 40 1.02 -7.91 11.41
CA ASP A 40 1.90 -6.76 11.63
C ASP A 40 1.27 -5.49 11.05
N ARG A 41 0.69 -5.60 9.83
CA ARG A 41 -0.11 -4.52 9.22
C ARG A 41 -1.30 -4.12 10.08
N LEU A 42 -2.00 -5.08 10.69
CA LEU A 42 -3.05 -4.76 11.65
C LEU A 42 -2.51 -4.00 12.87
N GLY A 43 -1.33 -4.36 13.37
CA GLY A 43 -0.65 -3.64 14.44
C GLY A 43 -0.34 -2.19 14.07
N ILE A 44 0.23 -1.98 12.87
CA ILE A 44 0.51 -0.65 12.31
C ILE A 44 -0.78 0.19 12.25
N LEU A 45 -1.84 -0.37 11.66
CA LEU A 45 -3.12 0.33 11.53
C LEU A 45 -3.75 0.67 12.88
N ARG A 46 -3.69 -0.22 13.87
CA ARG A 46 -4.24 0.04 15.21
C ARG A 46 -3.45 1.07 16.01
N ALA A 47 -2.15 1.19 15.75
CA ALA A 47 -1.29 2.14 16.45
C ALA A 47 -1.41 3.56 15.88
N ALA A 48 -1.77 3.69 14.61
CA ALA A 48 -1.92 4.97 13.93
C ALA A 48 -3.16 5.74 14.39
N LYS A 49 -3.05 7.07 14.35
CA LYS A 49 -4.13 8.04 14.57
C LYS A 49 -4.29 8.95 13.36
N SER A 50 -3.22 9.22 12.62
CA SER A 50 -3.25 10.07 11.44
C SER A 50 -2.70 9.39 10.18
N ILE A 51 -3.31 9.69 9.04
CA ILE A 51 -2.94 9.16 7.73
C ILE A 51 -2.85 10.32 6.73
N ALA A 52 -1.73 10.46 6.02
CA ALA A 52 -1.59 11.41 4.93
C ALA A 52 -1.63 10.70 3.57
N ILE A 53 -2.59 11.03 2.72
CA ILE A 53 -2.76 10.46 1.38
C ILE A 53 -1.99 11.29 0.35
N VAL A 54 -0.84 10.78 -0.08
CA VAL A 54 0.01 11.38 -1.12
C VAL A 54 -0.45 10.95 -2.51
N GLY A 55 -0.73 11.92 -3.38
CA GLY A 55 -1.34 11.65 -4.68
C GLY A 55 -2.88 11.52 -4.58
N ALA A 56 -3.47 12.16 -3.57
CA ALA A 56 -4.91 12.32 -3.46
C ALA A 56 -5.49 12.98 -4.72
N SER A 57 -6.67 12.55 -5.16
CA SER A 57 -7.34 13.14 -6.32
C SER A 57 -8.79 13.47 -5.99
N PRO A 58 -9.33 14.61 -6.45
CA PRO A 58 -10.75 14.94 -6.29
C PRO A 58 -11.66 14.13 -7.22
N LYS A 59 -11.08 13.33 -8.13
CA LYS A 59 -11.80 12.61 -9.17
C LYS A 59 -12.38 11.29 -8.62
N PRO A 60 -13.70 11.07 -8.66
CA PRO A 60 -14.34 9.89 -8.09
C PRO A 60 -13.85 8.56 -8.66
N GLU A 61 -13.40 8.52 -9.91
CA GLU A 61 -12.90 7.30 -10.55
C GLU A 61 -11.51 6.86 -10.05
N ARG A 62 -10.81 7.71 -9.29
CA ARG A 62 -9.45 7.42 -8.81
C ARG A 62 -9.49 6.64 -7.52
N ALA A 63 -8.63 5.62 -7.40
CA ALA A 63 -8.53 4.78 -6.21
C ALA A 63 -8.30 5.59 -4.91
N SER A 64 -7.51 6.68 -4.98
CA SER A 64 -7.25 7.55 -3.82
C SER A 64 -8.51 8.26 -3.31
N TYR A 65 -9.46 8.59 -4.19
CA TYR A 65 -10.75 9.16 -3.79
C TYR A 65 -11.56 8.14 -2.98
N PHE A 66 -11.71 6.91 -3.48
CA PHE A 66 -12.44 5.85 -2.78
C PHE A 66 -11.82 5.47 -1.43
N VAL A 67 -10.49 5.42 -1.36
CA VAL A 67 -9.77 5.14 -0.10
C VAL A 67 -9.95 6.30 0.87
N GLY A 68 -9.82 7.55 0.42
CA GLY A 68 -10.09 8.73 1.23
C GLY A 68 -11.50 8.74 1.82
N THR A 69 -12.52 8.49 0.98
CA THR A 69 -13.92 8.40 1.43
C THR A 69 -14.09 7.31 2.49
N TYR A 70 -13.50 6.13 2.28
CA TYR A 70 -13.59 5.03 3.24
C TYR A 70 -12.95 5.41 4.59
N LEU A 71 -11.74 5.97 4.57
CA LEU A 71 -11.04 6.34 5.80
C LEU A 71 -11.84 7.41 6.57
N LEU A 72 -12.36 8.43 5.89
CA LEU A 72 -13.18 9.47 6.54
C LEU A 72 -14.50 8.95 7.11
N GLN A 73 -15.13 7.95 6.50
CA GLN A 73 -16.47 7.49 6.87
C GLN A 73 -16.49 6.27 7.79
N SER A 74 -15.44 5.45 7.78
CA SER A 74 -15.42 4.13 8.41
C SER A 74 -14.30 3.98 9.45
N THR A 75 -13.56 5.04 9.74
CA THR A 75 -12.45 5.02 10.70
C THR A 75 -12.42 6.33 11.50
N ASP A 76 -11.71 6.30 12.62
CA ASP A 76 -11.49 7.48 13.47
C ASP A 76 -10.14 8.16 13.17
N TYR A 77 -9.48 7.83 12.04
CA TYR A 77 -8.22 8.45 11.67
C TYR A 77 -8.42 9.92 11.30
N THR A 78 -7.45 10.76 11.68
CA THR A 78 -7.30 12.08 11.06
C THR A 78 -6.67 11.92 9.68
N VAL A 79 -7.41 12.26 8.63
CA VAL A 79 -6.99 12.04 7.23
C VAL A 79 -6.57 13.37 6.61
N TYR A 80 -5.31 13.43 6.15
CA TYR A 80 -4.77 14.56 5.41
C TYR A 80 -4.66 14.22 3.92
N PHE A 81 -4.98 15.17 3.05
CA PHE A 81 -4.84 15.00 1.60
C PHE A 81 -3.67 15.82 1.08
N VAL A 82 -2.77 15.18 0.34
CA VAL A 82 -1.59 15.85 -0.24
C VAL A 82 -1.66 15.78 -1.77
N ASN A 83 -1.88 16.93 -2.39
CA ASN A 83 -1.89 17.12 -3.84
C ASN A 83 -1.57 18.58 -4.21
N PRO A 84 -0.44 18.84 -4.91
CA PRO A 84 -0.06 20.19 -5.36
C PRO A 84 -1.08 20.90 -6.27
N ASN A 85 -2.06 20.18 -6.85
CA ASN A 85 -2.95 20.68 -7.89
C ASN A 85 -4.43 20.75 -7.45
N ALA A 86 -4.72 20.59 -6.16
CA ALA A 86 -6.07 20.68 -5.63
C ALA A 86 -6.08 21.49 -4.33
N ASP A 87 -7.21 22.13 -4.04
CA ASP A 87 -7.40 22.93 -2.82
C ASP A 87 -8.31 22.23 -1.80
N GLU A 88 -9.29 21.47 -2.29
CA GLU A 88 -10.25 20.74 -1.46
C GLU A 88 -10.53 19.36 -2.07
N ILE A 89 -10.58 18.33 -1.22
CA ILE A 89 -10.99 16.97 -1.58
C ILE A 89 -11.91 16.46 -0.46
N LEU A 90 -13.11 15.98 -0.81
CA LEU A 90 -14.07 15.41 0.14
C LEU A 90 -14.45 16.37 1.30
N GLY A 91 -14.49 17.68 1.04
CA GLY A 91 -14.77 18.69 2.06
C GLY A 91 -13.61 18.91 3.04
N GLN A 92 -12.42 18.36 2.77
CA GLN A 92 -11.22 18.50 3.59
C GLN A 92 -10.18 19.38 2.87
N PRO A 93 -9.41 20.19 3.62
CA PRO A 93 -8.33 20.97 3.05
C PRO A 93 -7.23 20.06 2.47
N VAL A 94 -6.64 20.50 1.35
CA VAL A 94 -5.55 19.81 0.68
C VAL A 94 -4.25 20.57 0.85
N TYR A 95 -3.19 19.84 1.19
CA TYR A 95 -1.84 20.36 1.34
C TYR A 95 -1.03 20.12 0.07
N ARG A 96 -0.10 21.03 -0.24
CA ARG A 96 0.70 20.95 -1.47
C ARG A 96 1.83 19.92 -1.33
N SER A 97 2.41 19.81 -0.14
CA SER A 97 3.44 18.84 0.19
C SER A 97 3.22 18.23 1.57
N LEU A 98 3.99 17.17 1.88
CA LEU A 98 4.02 16.57 3.22
C LEU A 98 4.56 17.54 4.29
N ALA A 99 5.45 18.46 3.91
CA ALA A 99 6.03 19.44 4.83
C ALA A 99 5.04 20.55 5.24
N ASP A 100 3.96 20.73 4.48
CA ASP A 100 2.92 21.72 4.78
C ASP A 100 1.88 21.21 5.79
N LEU A 101 1.97 19.93 6.20
CA LEU A 101 1.04 19.33 7.13
C LEU A 101 1.16 19.97 8.54
N PRO A 102 0.05 20.12 9.27
CA PRO A 102 0.06 20.71 10.61
C PRO A 102 0.74 19.80 11.65
N GLU A 103 0.88 18.51 11.35
CA GLU A 103 1.56 17.52 12.17
C GLU A 103 2.21 16.45 11.29
N VAL A 104 3.13 15.68 11.89
CA VAL A 104 3.73 14.52 11.23
C VAL A 104 2.72 13.36 11.26
N PRO A 105 2.31 12.82 10.09
CA PRO A 105 1.37 11.72 10.04
C PRO A 105 2.00 10.39 10.51
N ASP A 106 1.22 9.53 11.15
CA ASP A 106 1.70 8.20 11.56
C ASP A 106 1.95 7.29 10.35
N ILE A 107 1.09 7.40 9.33
CA ILE A 107 1.18 6.65 8.07
C ILE A 107 1.09 7.62 6.89
N VAL A 108 2.04 7.51 5.97
CA VAL A 108 1.98 8.17 4.65
C VAL A 108 1.50 7.16 3.60
N ASP A 109 0.26 7.32 3.13
CA ASP A 109 -0.39 6.45 2.15
C ASP A 109 -0.20 6.97 0.71
N VAL A 110 0.45 6.19 -0.16
CA VAL A 110 1.03 6.67 -1.42
C VAL A 110 0.33 6.08 -2.64
N PHE A 111 -0.23 6.97 -3.49
CA PHE A 111 -0.86 6.66 -4.77
C PHE A 111 -0.06 7.18 -5.99
N ARG A 112 1.26 7.33 -5.83
CA ARG A 112 2.17 7.73 -6.91
C ARG A 112 2.68 6.51 -7.69
N LYS A 113 3.19 6.73 -8.91
CA LYS A 113 3.75 5.65 -9.73
C LYS A 113 5.03 5.10 -9.08
N ALA A 114 5.36 3.84 -9.38
CA ALA A 114 6.52 3.13 -8.81
C ALA A 114 7.86 3.89 -8.94
N SER A 115 8.05 4.65 -10.02
CA SER A 115 9.26 5.46 -10.23
C SER A 115 9.41 6.63 -9.27
N ASP A 116 8.32 7.08 -8.65
CA ASP A 116 8.31 8.24 -7.74
C ASP A 116 8.45 7.79 -6.28
N ILE A 117 8.38 6.49 -5.99
CA ILE A 117 8.47 5.97 -4.63
C ILE A 117 9.81 6.31 -3.95
N PRO A 118 10.98 6.26 -4.61
CA PRO A 118 12.23 6.67 -3.99
C PRO A 118 12.19 8.11 -3.43
N SER A 119 11.72 9.07 -4.22
CA SER A 119 11.63 10.46 -3.76
C SER A 119 10.60 10.66 -2.66
N VAL A 120 9.49 9.92 -2.71
CA VAL A 120 8.49 9.97 -1.63
C VAL A 120 9.06 9.39 -0.33
N ILE A 121 9.91 8.36 -0.39
CA ILE A 121 10.60 7.86 0.81
C ILE A 121 11.47 8.95 1.43
N ASP A 122 12.24 9.67 0.62
CA ASP A 122 13.08 10.76 1.11
C ASP A 122 12.24 11.85 1.79
N GLU A 123 11.07 12.20 1.21
CA GLU A 123 10.10 13.13 1.83
C GLU A 123 9.56 12.60 3.17
N VAL A 124 9.19 11.31 3.23
CA VAL A 124 8.67 10.65 4.45
C VAL A 124 9.71 10.66 5.57
N VAL A 125 10.97 10.35 5.24
CA VAL A 125 12.08 10.41 6.20
C VAL A 125 12.32 11.86 6.66
N ALA A 126 12.28 12.82 5.75
CA ALA A 126 12.54 14.23 6.06
C ALA A 126 11.51 14.82 7.04
N ILE A 127 10.23 14.46 6.92
CA ILE A 127 9.20 14.90 7.87
C ILE A 127 9.22 14.12 9.19
N GLY A 128 9.98 13.02 9.27
CA GLY A 128 10.06 12.17 10.46
C GLY A 128 8.89 11.18 10.64
N ALA A 129 8.13 10.91 9.58
CA ALA A 129 7.08 9.89 9.62
C ALA A 129 7.71 8.49 9.67
N LYS A 130 7.07 7.58 10.40
CA LYS A 130 7.65 6.24 10.66
C LYS A 130 7.21 5.18 9.65
N THR A 131 6.08 5.39 9.00
CA THR A 131 5.47 4.38 8.13
C THR A 131 5.15 4.97 6.77
N ILE A 132 5.65 4.31 5.72
CA ILE A 132 5.19 4.52 4.35
C ILE A 132 4.34 3.33 3.91
N TRP A 133 3.17 3.64 3.37
CA TRP A 133 2.21 2.66 2.88
C TRP A 133 1.97 2.87 1.39
N VAL A 134 2.58 2.04 0.56
CA VAL A 134 2.48 2.10 -0.90
C VAL A 134 1.33 1.22 -1.36
N GLN A 135 0.37 1.85 -2.05
CA GLN A 135 -0.92 1.24 -2.38
C GLN A 135 -0.84 0.05 -3.34
N LEU A 136 -1.94 -0.69 -3.40
CA LEU A 136 -2.08 -1.89 -4.23
C LEU A 136 -1.76 -1.60 -5.70
N GLY A 137 -0.97 -2.49 -6.30
CA GLY A 137 -0.50 -2.40 -7.68
C GLY A 137 0.78 -1.59 -7.87
N ILE A 138 1.32 -0.97 -6.82
CA ILE A 138 2.56 -0.18 -6.89
C ILE A 138 3.68 -0.93 -6.16
N TRP A 139 4.81 -1.12 -6.83
CA TRP A 139 5.95 -1.87 -6.32
C TRP A 139 7.29 -1.27 -6.77
N ASN A 140 8.22 -1.09 -5.83
CA ASN A 140 9.60 -0.69 -6.04
C ASN A 140 10.48 -1.31 -4.94
N GLN A 141 11.24 -2.34 -5.30
CA GLN A 141 11.96 -3.15 -4.31
C GLN A 141 13.15 -2.39 -3.72
N GLU A 142 13.91 -1.70 -4.56
CA GLU A 142 15.08 -0.93 -4.17
C GLU A 142 14.68 0.19 -3.20
N ALA A 143 13.56 0.85 -3.48
CA ALA A 143 12.99 1.85 -2.58
C ALA A 143 12.61 1.25 -1.22
N ALA A 144 11.96 0.08 -1.20
CA ALA A 144 11.58 -0.56 0.05
C ALA A 144 12.80 -0.86 0.94
N ILE A 145 13.86 -1.44 0.36
CA ILE A 145 15.11 -1.73 1.07
C ILE A 145 15.77 -0.44 1.58
N SER A 146 15.83 0.60 0.74
CA SER A 146 16.38 1.90 1.12
C SER A 146 15.59 2.54 2.27
N GLY A 147 14.26 2.49 2.23
CA GLY A 147 13.41 3.03 3.29
C GLY A 147 13.62 2.30 4.62
N GLU A 148 13.73 0.97 4.61
CA GLU A 148 14.01 0.18 5.81
C GLU A 148 15.40 0.49 6.40
N GLN A 149 16.43 0.69 5.55
CA GLN A 149 17.76 1.11 5.99
C GLN A 149 17.75 2.49 6.66
N GLN A 150 16.81 3.35 6.28
CA GLN A 150 16.56 4.65 6.91
C GLN A 150 15.64 4.57 8.13
N GLY A 151 15.23 3.36 8.55
CA GLY A 151 14.41 3.13 9.74
C GLY A 151 12.90 3.23 9.52
N LEU A 152 12.43 3.30 8.27
CA LEU A 152 11.00 3.29 7.97
C LEU A 152 10.41 1.88 8.09
N THR A 153 9.16 1.83 8.53
CA THR A 153 8.29 0.68 8.28
C THR A 153 7.70 0.82 6.88
N VAL A 154 8.07 -0.07 5.97
CA VAL A 154 7.59 -0.05 4.59
C VAL A 154 6.48 -1.09 4.40
N VAL A 155 5.32 -0.65 3.95
CA VAL A 155 4.24 -1.51 3.44
C VAL A 155 4.09 -1.22 1.95
N MET A 156 4.04 -2.26 1.10
CA MET A 156 3.96 -2.06 -0.34
C MET A 156 3.04 -3.08 -1.01
N ASP A 157 2.39 -2.65 -2.10
CA ASP A 157 1.41 -3.43 -2.84
C ASP A 157 0.24 -3.90 -1.96
N ARG A 158 -0.22 -3.04 -1.05
CA ARG A 158 -1.34 -3.32 -0.15
C ARG A 158 -2.30 -2.13 -0.12
N CYS A 159 -3.59 -2.39 -0.25
CA CYS A 159 -4.58 -1.33 -0.12
C CYS A 159 -4.94 -1.14 1.36
N ILE A 160 -4.77 0.08 1.88
CA ILE A 160 -5.02 0.37 3.30
C ILE A 160 -6.47 0.09 3.69
N LYS A 161 -7.43 0.42 2.81
CA LYS A 161 -8.86 0.09 2.99
C LYS A 161 -9.09 -1.41 3.12
N VAL A 162 -8.47 -2.22 2.25
CA VAL A 162 -8.64 -3.68 2.26
C VAL A 162 -8.01 -4.27 3.51
N GLU A 163 -6.82 -3.82 3.90
CA GLU A 163 -6.14 -4.30 5.10
C GLU A 163 -6.85 -3.89 6.40
N HIS A 164 -7.40 -2.66 6.45
CA HIS A 164 -8.25 -2.22 7.55
C HIS A 164 -9.51 -3.10 7.62
N ALA A 165 -10.26 -3.22 6.52
CA ALA A 165 -11.49 -4.02 6.49
C ALA A 165 -11.27 -5.53 6.68
N ARG A 166 -10.05 -6.06 6.44
CA ARG A 166 -9.70 -7.49 6.47
C ARG A 166 -10.20 -8.21 7.72
N PHE A 167 -10.21 -7.50 8.86
CA PHE A 167 -10.52 -8.08 10.17
C PHE A 167 -11.92 -7.74 10.70
N HIS A 168 -12.70 -6.92 9.99
CA HIS A 168 -14.06 -6.53 10.38
C HIS A 168 -15.14 -7.45 9.80
N GLY A 169 -14.74 -8.51 9.08
CA GLY A 169 -15.66 -9.47 8.48
C GLY A 169 -16.22 -9.04 7.12
N GLY A 170 -16.84 -9.97 6.41
CA GLY A 170 -17.53 -9.69 5.14
C GLY A 170 -16.68 -9.71 3.87
N LEU A 171 -15.38 -9.38 3.92
CA LEU A 171 -14.50 -9.44 2.73
C LEU A 171 -14.45 -10.83 2.07
N HIS A 172 -14.48 -11.89 2.88
CA HIS A 172 -14.53 -13.27 2.38
C HIS A 172 -15.83 -13.57 1.61
N LEU A 173 -16.96 -12.93 1.98
CA LEU A 173 -18.22 -13.06 1.25
C LEU A 173 -18.13 -12.44 -0.15
N MET A 174 -17.22 -11.49 -0.32
CA MET A 174 -16.90 -10.84 -1.60
C MET A 174 -15.78 -11.59 -2.34
N GLY A 175 -15.41 -12.79 -1.90
CA GLY A 175 -14.42 -13.66 -2.56
C GLY A 175 -12.96 -13.31 -2.29
N PHE A 176 -12.67 -12.39 -1.35
CA PHE A 176 -11.29 -12.06 -1.01
C PHE A 176 -10.70 -13.10 -0.04
N ASP A 177 -9.50 -13.59 -0.35
CA ASP A 177 -8.70 -14.34 0.61
C ASP A 177 -8.19 -13.41 1.72
N THR A 178 -8.84 -13.50 2.86
CA THR A 178 -8.50 -12.69 4.03
C THR A 178 -7.27 -13.22 4.78
N GLY A 179 -6.82 -14.45 4.52
CA GLY A 179 -5.74 -15.10 5.29
C GLY A 179 -6.04 -15.23 6.79
N HIS A 180 -7.28 -14.92 7.20
CA HIS A 180 -7.73 -14.92 8.58
C HIS A 180 -8.73 -16.07 8.77
N ILE A 181 -8.26 -17.14 9.40
CA ILE A 181 -9.11 -18.25 9.83
C ILE A 181 -9.49 -18.00 11.28
N SER A 182 -10.79 -17.87 11.56
CA SER A 182 -11.31 -17.68 12.91
C SER A 182 -12.61 -18.46 13.10
N SER A 183 -12.74 -19.12 14.25
CA SER A 183 -13.97 -19.81 14.67
C SER A 183 -14.92 -18.90 15.46
N ARG A 184 -14.53 -17.65 15.73
CA ARG A 184 -15.33 -16.69 16.50
C ARG A 184 -16.40 -16.07 15.60
N LYS A 185 -17.65 -16.00 16.06
CA LYS A 185 -18.68 -15.20 15.40
C LYS A 185 -18.26 -13.73 15.41
N LEU A 186 -18.29 -13.09 14.26
CA LEU A 186 -18.19 -11.63 14.16
C LEU A 186 -19.35 -11.03 14.98
N ALA A 187 -19.00 -10.15 15.93
CA ALA A 187 -20.00 -9.40 16.67
C ALA A 187 -20.83 -8.60 15.65
N ARG A 188 -22.16 -8.76 15.72
CA ARG A 188 -23.11 -8.04 14.86
C ARG A 188 -23.27 -6.61 15.33
#